data_AF-A0A2S0RQT6-F1
#
_entry.id   AF-A0A2S0RQT6-F1
#
_cell.length_a   1.000
_cell.length_b   1.000
_cell.length_c   1.000
_cell.angle_alpha   90.00
_cell.angle_beta   90.00
_cell.angle_gamma   90.00
#
_symmetry.space_group_name_H-M   'P 1'
#
loop_
_entity.id
_entity.type
_entity.pdbx_description
1 polymer ?
#
loop_
_entity_poly.entity_id
_entity_poly.type
_entity_poly.pdbx_seq_one_letter_code
_entity_poly.pdbx_strand_id
1 'polypeptide(L)'
;EWMVLSLLPILPPELRPMIELGEGELITSDLNELYRRVIYRNNTLLDFLARSGSTPGGLVVCQKRLVQEAVDALIDNGIRGQPMKDSHNRPYKSFSDLIEGKEGRFRENLLGKRVDYSGRSVIVVGPFLPLHQCGLPREMAIELFQAFVIRGLIGRNFAPNLRAAKTMIQNKEPIIWKVLQEVMQGHPILLNRAPTLHRLGIQAFQPILISGRAIHLHPLVCGGFNADFDGDQMAVHVPLSLEAQAEARLLMLSHKNLLSPATGEPISVPTQ
;
A
#
# COMPACT_ATOMS: atom_id res chain seq x y z
N GLU A 1 2.32 23.89 -33.08
CA GLU A 1 2.48 24.98 -32.10
C GLU A 1 2.37 24.49 -30.64
N TRP A 2 1.39 23.66 -30.26
CA TRP A 2 1.23 23.21 -28.86
C TRP A 2 2.34 22.34 -28.26
N MET A 3 3.21 21.76 -29.10
CA MET A 3 4.39 21.01 -28.62
C MET A 3 5.54 21.91 -28.14
N VAL A 4 5.46 23.22 -28.40
CA VAL A 4 6.42 24.21 -27.91
C VAL A 4 5.80 24.93 -26.72
N LEU A 5 6.33 24.65 -25.52
CA LEU A 5 5.79 25.19 -24.27
C LEU A 5 6.17 26.66 -24.11
N SER A 6 5.18 27.55 -24.07
CA SER A 6 5.38 28.96 -23.67
C SER A 6 5.10 29.17 -22.18
N LEU A 7 4.27 28.33 -21.58
CA LEU A 7 3.92 28.34 -20.17
C LEU A 7 4.14 26.93 -19.61
N LEU A 8 4.85 26.83 -18.50
CA LEU A 8 5.13 25.57 -17.82
C LEU A 8 4.31 25.51 -16.53
N PRO A 9 3.39 24.55 -16.38
CA PRO A 9 2.63 24.39 -15.14
C PRO A 9 3.53 23.96 -13.99
N ILE A 10 3.19 24.38 -12.77
CA ILE A 10 3.91 24.00 -11.55
C ILE A 10 3.01 23.07 -10.73
N LEU A 11 3.57 21.93 -10.31
CA LEU A 11 2.86 20.96 -9.49
C LEU A 11 2.48 21.56 -8.12
N PRO A 12 1.27 21.25 -7.57
CA PRO A 12 0.89 21.67 -6.22
C PRO A 12 1.93 21.29 -5.16
N PRO A 13 2.22 22.16 -4.18
CA PRO A 13 3.25 21.91 -3.15
C PRO A 13 3.05 20.61 -2.37
N GLU A 14 1.81 20.17 -2.15
CA GLU A 14 1.50 18.93 -1.42
C GLU A 14 2.04 17.68 -2.13
N LEU A 15 2.20 17.74 -3.47
CA LEU A 15 2.73 16.64 -4.27
C LEU A 15 4.27 16.70 -4.42
N ARG A 16 4.90 17.76 -3.92
CA ARG A 16 6.36 17.97 -3.88
C ARG A 16 6.78 18.53 -2.50
N PRO A 17 6.53 17.78 -1.41
CA PRO A 17 6.67 18.30 -0.06
C PRO A 17 8.13 18.67 0.25
N MET A 18 8.26 19.58 1.21
CA MET A 18 9.49 19.95 1.87
C MET A 18 9.25 19.77 3.36
N ILE A 19 9.98 18.84 3.97
CA ILE A 19 9.76 18.39 5.34
C ILE A 19 11.03 18.68 6.12
N GLU A 20 10.88 19.41 7.22
CA GLU A 20 11.96 19.59 8.19
C GLU A 20 12.03 18.36 9.09
N LEU A 21 13.19 17.69 9.09
CA LEU A 21 13.56 16.74 10.12
C LEU A 21 13.98 17.50 11.38
N GLY A 22 13.91 16.83 12.53
CA GLY A 22 14.50 17.38 13.75
C GLY A 22 15.97 17.76 13.52
N GLU A 23 16.42 18.84 14.17
CA GLU A 23 17.77 19.42 14.03
C GLU A 23 18.02 20.25 12.75
N GLY A 24 16.96 20.71 12.06
CA GLY A 24 17.07 21.72 11.00
C GLY A 24 17.49 21.17 9.62
N GLU A 25 17.57 19.84 9.48
CA GLU A 25 17.75 19.19 8.19
C GLU A 25 16.44 19.21 7.38
N LEU A 26 16.50 19.63 6.12
CA LEU A 26 15.33 19.73 5.24
C LEU A 26 15.38 18.65 4.17
N ILE A 27 14.41 17.74 4.16
CA ILE A 27 14.17 16.81 3.06
C ILE A 27 13.26 17.49 2.04
N THR A 28 13.71 17.53 0.79
CA THR A 28 12.94 18.10 -0.32
C THR A 28 12.73 17.07 -1.41
N SER A 29 11.58 17.15 -2.09
CA SER A 29 11.37 16.40 -3.34
C SER A 29 12.36 16.83 -4.42
N ASP A 30 12.91 15.87 -5.17
CA ASP A 30 13.80 16.11 -6.32
C ASP A 30 13.18 17.09 -7.35
N LEU A 31 11.85 17.08 -7.51
CA LEU A 31 11.14 18.03 -8.37
C LEU A 31 11.36 19.49 -7.95
N ASN A 32 11.47 19.78 -6.66
CA ASN A 32 11.69 21.14 -6.18
C ASN A 32 13.03 21.70 -6.68
N GLU A 33 14.06 20.86 -6.75
CA GLU A 33 15.36 21.25 -7.30
C GLU A 33 15.29 21.52 -8.80
N LEU A 34 14.61 20.64 -9.54
CA LEU A 34 14.42 20.80 -10.99
C LEU A 34 13.62 22.07 -11.30
N TYR A 35 12.53 22.33 -10.56
CA TYR A 35 11.76 23.57 -10.67
C TYR A 35 12.60 24.81 -10.33
N ARG A 36 13.36 24.78 -9.23
CA ARG A 36 14.25 25.87 -8.82
C ARG A 36 15.23 26.23 -9.94
N ARG A 37 15.78 25.22 -10.62
CA ARG A 37 16.72 25.41 -11.71
C ARG A 37 16.06 26.02 -12.95
N VAL A 38 14.86 25.57 -13.33
CA VAL A 38 14.09 26.18 -14.42
C VAL A 38 13.81 27.66 -14.13
N ILE A 39 13.32 27.97 -12.93
CA ILE A 39 13.01 29.36 -12.50
C ILE A 39 14.28 30.22 -12.55
N TYR A 40 15.38 29.72 -11.97
CA TYR A 40 16.65 30.44 -11.96
C TYR A 40 17.17 30.74 -13.37
N ARG A 41 17.15 29.75 -14.26
CA ARG A 41 17.61 29.94 -15.66
C ARG A 41 16.69 30.86 -16.45
N ASN A 42 15.38 30.79 -16.22
CA ASN A 42 14.42 31.68 -16.87
C ASN A 42 14.60 33.14 -16.43
N ASN A 43 14.73 33.39 -15.12
CA ASN A 43 14.97 34.73 -14.59
C ASN A 43 16.31 35.29 -15.09
N THR A 44 17.36 34.46 -15.11
CA THR A 44 18.65 34.83 -15.68
C THR A 44 18.52 35.25 -17.16
N LEU A 45 17.79 34.48 -17.97
CA LEU A 45 17.55 34.81 -19.37
C LEU A 45 16.80 36.13 -19.53
N LEU A 46 15.77 36.39 -18.70
CA LEU A 46 15.03 37.66 -18.71
C LEU A 46 15.95 38.86 -18.40
N ASP A 47 16.85 38.72 -17.42
CA ASP A 47 17.82 39.77 -17.09
C ASP A 47 18.78 40.07 -18.26
N PHE A 48 19.24 39.03 -18.96
CA PHE A 48 20.09 39.20 -20.15
C PHE A 48 19.33 39.87 -21.32
N LEU A 49 18.04 39.55 -21.50
CA LEU A 49 17.20 40.17 -22.51
C LEU A 49 16.90 41.64 -22.19
N ALA A 50 16.71 41.98 -20.91
CA ALA A 50 16.55 43.36 -20.46
C ALA A 50 17.82 44.21 -20.68
N ARG A 51 19.00 43.58 -20.61
CA ARG A 51 20.32 44.21 -20.87
C ARG A 51 20.78 44.06 -22.32
N SER A 52 19.85 43.86 -23.25
CA SER A 52 20.09 43.54 -24.67
C SER A 52 20.95 44.56 -25.44
N GLY A 53 21.09 45.80 -24.95
CA GLY A 53 21.99 46.80 -25.55
C GLY A 53 23.49 46.52 -25.38
N SER A 54 23.89 45.66 -24.45
CA SER A 54 25.31 45.36 -24.12
C SER A 54 25.65 43.87 -24.19
N THR A 55 24.67 42.99 -24.42
CA THR A 55 24.89 41.54 -24.33
C THR A 55 25.12 40.93 -25.72
N PRO A 56 26.25 40.24 -25.97
CA PRO A 56 26.48 39.49 -27.20
C PRO A 56 25.36 38.48 -27.51
N GLY A 57 24.89 38.45 -28.76
CA GLY A 57 23.81 37.55 -29.18
C GLY A 57 24.10 36.06 -28.92
N GLY A 58 25.36 35.65 -29.00
CA GLY A 58 25.79 34.27 -28.67
C GLY A 58 25.51 33.88 -27.22
N LEU A 59 25.63 34.80 -26.26
CA LEU A 59 25.34 34.53 -24.85
C LEU A 59 23.85 34.30 -24.62
N VAL A 60 22.98 35.04 -25.32
CA VAL A 60 21.53 34.84 -25.25
C VAL A 60 21.13 33.46 -25.78
N VAL A 61 21.76 33.00 -26.88
CA VAL A 61 21.54 31.65 -27.42
C VAL A 61 21.97 30.58 -26.41
N CYS A 62 23.12 30.76 -25.76
CA CYS A 62 23.58 29.86 -24.70
C CYS A 62 22.60 29.80 -23.51
N GLN A 63 22.07 30.94 -23.05
CA GLN A 63 21.09 30.95 -21.95
C GLN A 63 19.77 30.28 -22.35
N LYS A 64 19.29 30.49 -23.59
CA LYS A 64 18.11 29.78 -24.12
C LYS A 64 18.32 28.26 -24.11
N ARG A 65 19.51 27.78 -24.50
CA ARG A 65 19.86 26.36 -24.42
C ARG A 65 19.82 25.84 -22.99
N LEU A 66 20.34 26.58 -22.01
CA LEU A 66 20.32 26.18 -20.61
C LEU A 66 18.90 26.12 -20.01
N VAL A 67 17.99 26.99 -20.45
CA VAL A 67 16.57 26.91 -20.09
C VAL A 67 15.95 25.64 -20.69
N GLN A 68 16.21 25.35 -21.96
CA GLN A 68 15.73 24.13 -22.61
C GLN A 68 16.21 22.88 -21.86
N GLU A 69 17.50 22.79 -21.53
CA GLU A 69 18.08 21.66 -20.79
C GLU A 69 17.48 21.52 -19.38
N ALA A 70 17.14 22.62 -18.70
CA ALA A 70 16.49 22.57 -17.40
C ALA A 70 15.03 22.07 -17.51
N VAL A 71 14.30 22.46 -18.55
CA VAL A 71 12.94 21.97 -18.82
C VAL A 71 12.97 20.50 -19.24
N ASP A 72 13.92 20.10 -20.09
CA ASP A 72 14.13 18.71 -20.49
C ASP A 72 14.36 17.84 -19.26
N ALA A 73 15.27 18.25 -18.35
CA ALA A 73 15.55 17.51 -17.12
C ALA A 73 14.36 17.47 -16.13
N LEU A 74 13.50 18.50 -16.11
CA LEU A 74 12.30 18.48 -15.28
C LEU A 74 11.30 17.43 -15.77
N ILE A 75 11.11 17.33 -17.09
CA ILE A 75 10.17 16.39 -17.71
C ILE A 75 10.74 14.98 -17.68
N ASP A 76 11.95 14.79 -18.21
CA ASP A 76 12.63 13.50 -18.34
C ASP A 76 14.16 13.69 -18.14
N ASN A 77 14.61 13.38 -16.93
CA ASN A 77 16.01 13.55 -16.54
C ASN A 77 16.89 12.42 -17.06
N GLY A 78 17.28 12.50 -18.33
CA GLY A 78 18.17 11.53 -18.97
C GLY A 78 18.03 11.46 -20.49
N ILE A 79 16.94 12.02 -21.03
CA ILE A 79 16.60 11.94 -22.45
C ILE A 79 17.69 12.50 -23.40
N ARG A 80 18.47 13.49 -22.95
CA ARG A 80 19.46 14.21 -23.78
C ARG A 80 20.92 14.07 -23.34
N GLY A 81 21.24 13.08 -22.51
CA GLY A 81 22.62 12.78 -22.14
C GLY A 81 22.79 12.55 -20.64
N GLN A 82 23.82 13.15 -20.04
CA GLN A 82 24.10 12.94 -18.63
C GLN A 82 22.99 13.55 -17.76
N PRO A 83 22.33 12.75 -16.89
CA PRO A 83 21.26 13.26 -16.05
C PRO A 83 21.81 14.29 -15.06
N MET A 84 20.95 15.23 -14.67
CA MET A 84 21.24 16.13 -13.56
C MET A 84 21.25 15.34 -12.26
N LYS A 85 22.26 15.58 -11.43
CA LYS A 85 22.52 14.83 -10.20
C LYS A 85 22.66 15.75 -8.99
N ASP A 86 22.40 15.19 -7.83
CA ASP A 86 22.63 15.84 -6.54
C ASP A 86 24.11 15.84 -6.14
N SER A 87 24.40 16.42 -4.97
CA SER A 87 25.74 16.47 -4.38
C SER A 87 26.35 15.08 -4.11
N HIS A 88 25.51 14.05 -4.00
CA HIS A 88 25.90 12.66 -3.79
C HIS A 88 25.95 11.86 -5.10
N ASN A 89 25.94 12.53 -6.25
CA ASN A 89 26.02 11.92 -7.58
C ASN A 89 24.83 10.99 -7.89
N ARG A 90 23.69 11.14 -7.19
CA ARG A 90 22.42 10.47 -7.49
C ARG A 90 21.61 11.32 -8.47
N PRO A 91 21.06 10.75 -9.55
CA PRO A 91 20.21 11.49 -10.48
C PRO A 91 18.90 11.91 -9.80
N TYR A 92 18.46 13.14 -10.08
CA TYR A 92 17.15 13.62 -9.63
C TYR A 92 16.03 12.87 -10.34
N LYS A 93 14.98 12.46 -9.61
CA LYS A 93 13.76 11.88 -10.21
C LYS A 93 12.94 12.97 -10.91
N SER A 94 12.68 12.79 -12.20
CA SER A 94 11.87 13.67 -13.06
C SER A 94 10.39 13.31 -13.06
N PHE A 95 9.56 14.03 -13.82
CA PHE A 95 8.14 13.67 -13.98
C PHE A 95 7.92 12.29 -14.59
N SER A 96 8.69 11.93 -15.62
CA SER A 96 8.63 10.59 -16.23
C SER A 96 8.95 9.50 -15.20
N ASP A 97 9.99 9.70 -14.38
CA ASP A 97 10.40 8.72 -13.35
C ASP A 97 9.35 8.52 -12.25
N LEU A 98 8.56 9.55 -11.94
CA LEU A 98 7.47 9.43 -10.97
C LEU A 98 6.32 8.57 -11.50
N ILE A 99 6.16 8.50 -12.82
CA ILE A 99 5.07 7.79 -13.48
C ILE A 99 5.49 6.35 -13.80
N GLU A 100 6.69 6.19 -14.32
CA GLU A 100 7.22 4.94 -14.87
C GLU A 100 7.96 4.08 -13.84
N GLY A 101 8.26 2.84 -14.23
CA GLY A 101 9.03 1.93 -13.39
C GLY A 101 8.22 1.23 -12.28
N LYS A 102 8.91 0.38 -11.51
CA LYS A 102 8.29 -0.43 -10.44
C LYS A 102 7.87 0.43 -9.25
N GLU A 103 8.66 1.46 -8.94
CA GLU A 103 8.39 2.47 -7.90
C GLU A 103 7.53 3.64 -8.43
N GLY A 104 7.09 3.57 -9.70
CA GLY A 104 6.24 4.58 -10.31
C GLY A 104 4.83 4.56 -9.76
N ARG A 105 4.14 5.69 -9.85
CA ARG A 105 2.77 5.90 -9.37
C ARG A 105 1.79 4.83 -9.86
N PHE A 106 1.89 4.42 -11.12
CA PHE A 106 0.98 3.41 -11.68
C PHE A 106 1.10 2.05 -11.00
N ARG A 107 2.33 1.54 -10.85
CA ARG A 107 2.54 0.18 -10.34
C ARG A 107 2.47 0.11 -8.84
N GLU A 108 3.06 1.08 -8.13
CA GLU A 108 3.16 1.02 -6.68
C GLU A 108 1.96 1.62 -5.96
N ASN A 109 1.30 2.65 -6.51
CA ASN A 109 0.26 3.40 -5.80
C ASN A 109 -1.14 3.26 -6.39
N LEU A 110 -1.29 2.92 -7.68
CA LEU A 110 -2.61 2.72 -8.29
C LEU A 110 -3.02 1.25 -8.26
N LEU A 111 -2.16 0.34 -8.74
CA LEU A 111 -2.45 -1.10 -8.78
C LEU A 111 -2.27 -1.78 -7.41
N GLY A 112 -1.30 -1.31 -6.62
CA GLY A 112 -1.08 -1.74 -5.25
C GLY A 112 -1.38 -0.59 -4.28
N LYS A 113 -1.99 -0.89 -3.13
CA LYS A 113 -2.18 0.07 -2.04
C LYS A 113 -2.03 -0.63 -0.71
N ARG A 114 -1.57 0.12 0.30
CA ARG A 114 -1.75 -0.28 1.70
C ARG A 114 -3.22 -0.13 2.06
N VAL A 115 -3.75 -1.10 2.79
CA VAL A 115 -5.17 -1.18 3.13
C VAL A 115 -5.37 -1.29 4.63
N ASP A 116 -6.38 -0.59 5.14
CA ASP A 116 -6.83 -0.73 6.53
C ASP A 116 -7.52 -2.08 6.75
N TYR A 117 -7.88 -2.38 8.01
CA TYR A 117 -8.51 -3.64 8.40
C TYR A 117 -7.73 -4.88 7.93
N SER A 118 -6.40 -4.78 8.01
CA SER A 118 -5.48 -5.83 7.65
C SER A 118 -4.41 -6.06 8.72
N GLY A 119 -3.88 -7.28 8.75
CA GLY A 119 -2.85 -7.71 9.69
C GLY A 119 -1.97 -8.80 9.10
N ARG A 120 -0.87 -9.14 9.77
CA ARG A 120 0.01 -10.25 9.36
C ARG A 120 0.54 -10.96 10.59
N SER A 121 0.63 -12.29 10.53
CA SER A 121 1.37 -13.08 11.52
C SER A 121 1.90 -14.36 10.89
N VAL A 122 2.78 -15.04 11.63
CA VAL A 122 3.30 -16.38 11.30
C VAL A 122 2.15 -17.38 11.30
N ILE A 123 2.18 -18.32 10.36
CA ILE A 123 1.23 -19.41 10.30
C ILE A 123 1.75 -20.65 11.02
N VAL A 124 0.83 -21.40 11.63
CA VAL A 124 1.08 -22.72 12.23
C VAL A 124 -0.03 -23.67 11.82
N VAL A 125 0.26 -24.97 11.91
CA VAL A 125 -0.70 -26.01 11.49
C VAL A 125 -1.90 -26.08 12.45
N GLY A 126 -3.11 -26.06 11.89
CA GLY A 126 -4.36 -26.26 12.59
C GLY A 126 -5.07 -27.55 12.16
N PRO A 127 -4.61 -28.74 12.59
CA PRO A 127 -5.07 -30.02 12.04
C PRO A 127 -6.52 -30.36 12.41
N PHE A 128 -7.04 -29.79 13.50
CA PHE A 128 -8.40 -30.02 13.98
C PHE A 128 -9.42 -29.05 13.40
N LEU A 129 -8.98 -28.09 12.58
CA LEU A 129 -9.86 -27.12 11.96
C LEU A 129 -10.63 -27.81 10.83
N PRO A 130 -11.92 -27.48 10.63
CA PRO A 130 -12.58 -27.74 9.36
C PRO A 130 -11.92 -26.96 8.22
N LEU A 131 -11.98 -27.48 6.99
CA LEU A 131 -11.34 -26.87 5.82
C LEU A 131 -11.71 -25.38 5.63
N HIS A 132 -12.93 -25.01 6.00
CA HIS A 132 -13.50 -23.66 5.86
C HIS A 132 -13.15 -22.70 6.99
N GLN A 133 -12.39 -23.13 8.01
CA GLN A 133 -12.06 -22.33 9.18
C GLN A 133 -10.56 -22.06 9.27
N CYS A 134 -10.22 -20.96 9.94
CA CYS A 134 -8.85 -20.64 10.33
C CYS A 134 -8.84 -20.11 11.77
N GLY A 135 -7.76 -20.35 12.50
CA GLY A 135 -7.56 -19.77 13.82
C GLY A 135 -6.98 -18.37 13.73
N LEU A 136 -7.67 -17.39 14.31
CA LEU A 136 -7.23 -16.00 14.39
C LEU A 136 -6.84 -15.64 15.83
N PRO A 137 -5.61 -15.16 16.07
CA PRO A 137 -5.17 -14.71 17.39
C PRO A 137 -6.09 -13.64 17.98
N ARG A 138 -6.38 -13.75 19.29
CA ARG A 138 -7.20 -12.78 20.03
C ARG A 138 -6.74 -11.33 19.87
N GLU A 139 -5.43 -11.09 19.99
CA GLU A 139 -4.83 -9.75 19.87
C GLU A 139 -4.99 -9.17 18.47
N MET A 140 -4.91 -10.01 17.43
CA MET A 140 -5.14 -9.58 16.06
C MET A 140 -6.62 -9.34 15.79
N ALA A 141 -7.49 -10.26 16.24
CA ALA A 141 -8.92 -10.19 16.02
C ALA A 141 -9.55 -8.95 16.65
N ILE A 142 -9.15 -8.57 17.87
CA ILE A 142 -9.71 -7.39 18.54
C ILE A 142 -9.37 -6.09 17.82
N GLU A 143 -8.17 -5.96 17.23
CA GLU A 143 -7.79 -4.80 16.43
C GLU A 143 -8.51 -4.77 15.09
N LEU A 144 -8.53 -5.90 14.38
CA LEU A 144 -9.20 -6.02 13.07
C LEU A 144 -10.71 -5.76 13.15
N PHE A 145 -11.36 -6.19 14.23
CA PHE A 145 -12.81 -6.06 14.42
C PHE A 145 -13.21 -4.96 15.40
N GLN A 146 -12.27 -4.08 15.80
CA GLN A 146 -12.47 -3.11 16.88
C GLN A 146 -13.75 -2.27 16.72
N ALA A 147 -13.99 -1.74 15.53
CA ALA A 147 -15.17 -0.93 15.23
C ALA A 147 -16.49 -1.72 15.41
N PHE A 148 -16.51 -2.99 15.00
CA PHE A 148 -17.67 -3.87 15.13
C PHE A 148 -17.92 -4.26 16.58
N VAL A 149 -16.86 -4.53 17.35
CA VAL A 149 -16.94 -4.80 18.79
C VAL A 149 -17.50 -3.58 19.53
N ILE A 150 -16.99 -2.38 19.26
CA ILE A 150 -17.50 -1.13 19.84
C ILE A 150 -19.00 -0.97 19.55
N ARG A 151 -19.42 -1.18 18.30
CA ARG A 151 -20.84 -1.13 17.92
C ARG A 151 -21.67 -2.16 18.68
N GLY A 152 -21.15 -3.38 18.84
CA GLY A 152 -21.79 -4.44 19.61
C GLY A 152 -21.94 -4.12 21.10
N LEU A 153 -20.92 -3.51 21.72
CA LEU A 153 -20.94 -3.11 23.13
C LEU A 153 -21.97 -2.01 23.39
N ILE A 154 -22.02 -0.98 22.53
CA ILE A 154 -22.99 0.13 22.66
C ILE A 154 -24.40 -0.37 22.37
N GLY A 155 -24.61 -1.13 21.29
CA GLY A 155 -25.93 -1.61 20.89
C GLY A 155 -26.59 -2.55 21.91
N ARG A 156 -25.81 -3.17 22.80
CA ARG A 156 -26.29 -4.04 23.88
C ARG A 156 -26.31 -3.37 25.25
N ASN A 157 -26.03 -2.06 25.32
CA ASN A 157 -25.93 -1.29 26.56
C ASN A 157 -24.83 -1.79 27.53
N PHE A 158 -23.80 -2.48 27.05
CA PHE A 158 -22.62 -2.80 27.88
C PHE A 158 -21.72 -1.58 28.06
N ALA A 159 -21.69 -0.68 27.07
CA ALA A 159 -20.96 0.57 27.14
C ALA A 159 -21.90 1.75 26.80
N PRO A 160 -21.89 2.84 27.59
CA PRO A 160 -22.77 3.99 27.34
C PRO A 160 -22.33 4.84 26.13
N ASN A 161 -21.04 4.83 25.77
CA ASN A 161 -20.50 5.63 24.67
C ASN A 161 -19.20 5.04 24.10
N LEU A 162 -18.72 5.63 23.00
CA LEU A 162 -17.50 5.22 22.30
C LEU A 162 -16.26 5.21 23.20
N ARG A 163 -16.11 6.21 24.09
CA ARG A 163 -14.93 6.31 24.97
C ARG A 163 -14.91 5.17 25.97
N ALA A 164 -16.04 4.93 26.64
CA ALA A 164 -16.18 3.81 27.58
C ALA A 164 -15.90 2.46 26.90
N ALA A 165 -16.46 2.23 25.69
CA ALA A 165 -16.20 1.01 24.93
C ALA A 165 -14.71 0.83 24.61
N LYS A 166 -14.00 1.91 24.21
CA LYS A 166 -12.55 1.87 23.99
C LYS A 166 -11.77 1.56 25.27
N THR A 167 -12.17 2.14 26.40
CA THR A 167 -11.54 1.85 27.71
C THR A 167 -11.75 0.39 28.13
N MET A 168 -12.95 -0.16 27.95
CA MET A 168 -13.21 -1.59 28.20
C MET A 168 -12.28 -2.46 27.34
N ILE A 169 -12.12 -2.12 26.05
CA ILE A 169 -11.24 -2.84 25.10
C ILE A 169 -9.79 -2.81 25.57
N GLN A 170 -9.29 -1.64 25.98
CA GLN A 170 -7.93 -1.48 26.52
C GLN A 170 -7.73 -2.29 27.81
N ASN A 171 -8.75 -2.34 28.67
CA ASN A 171 -8.73 -3.12 29.91
C ASN A 171 -8.92 -4.64 29.70
N LYS A 172 -9.15 -5.08 28.45
CA LYS A 172 -9.35 -6.50 28.08
C LYS A 172 -10.43 -7.20 28.90
N GLU A 173 -11.53 -6.51 29.19
CA GLU A 173 -12.62 -7.08 30.00
C GLU A 173 -13.18 -8.38 29.40
N PRO A 174 -13.55 -9.38 30.23
CA PRO A 174 -13.98 -10.69 29.75
C PRO A 174 -15.15 -10.68 28.77
N ILE A 175 -16.07 -9.72 28.93
CA ILE A 175 -17.26 -9.57 28.08
C ILE A 175 -16.90 -9.33 26.61
N ILE A 176 -15.74 -8.70 26.34
CA ILE A 176 -15.31 -8.35 24.99
C ILE A 176 -15.04 -9.58 24.16
N TRP A 177 -14.47 -10.64 24.76
CA TRP A 177 -14.21 -11.88 24.04
C TRP A 177 -15.49 -12.55 23.57
N LYS A 178 -16.55 -12.47 24.38
CA LYS A 178 -17.87 -12.96 23.98
C LYS A 178 -18.46 -12.15 22.83
N VAL A 179 -18.44 -10.82 22.93
CA VAL A 179 -18.92 -9.93 21.86
C VAL A 179 -18.12 -10.12 20.57
N LEU A 180 -16.79 -10.27 20.67
CA LEU A 180 -15.90 -10.50 19.54
C LEU A 180 -16.21 -11.83 18.84
N GLN A 181 -16.43 -12.92 19.59
CA GLN A 181 -16.83 -14.21 19.00
C GLN A 181 -18.13 -14.09 18.23
N GLU A 182 -19.12 -13.39 18.77
CA GLU A 182 -20.41 -13.21 18.12
C GLU A 182 -20.31 -12.31 16.86
N VAL A 183 -19.48 -11.26 16.90
CA VAL A 183 -19.19 -10.41 15.73
C VAL A 183 -18.50 -11.21 14.63
N MET A 184 -17.55 -12.06 14.99
CA MET A 184 -16.80 -12.88 14.03
C MET A 184 -17.66 -14.00 13.43
N GLN A 185 -18.73 -14.42 14.11
CA GLN A 185 -19.58 -15.51 13.65
C GLN A 185 -20.27 -15.14 12.33
N GLY A 186 -19.94 -15.88 11.27
CA GLY A 186 -20.41 -15.56 9.92
C GLY A 186 -19.64 -14.42 9.25
N HIS A 187 -18.65 -13.78 9.87
CA HIS A 187 -17.85 -12.77 9.20
C HIS A 187 -16.58 -13.41 8.62
N PRO A 188 -16.54 -13.77 7.32
CA PRO A 188 -15.35 -14.39 6.75
C PRO A 188 -14.18 -13.41 6.72
N ILE A 189 -12.96 -13.94 6.79
CA ILE A 189 -11.73 -13.17 6.55
C ILE A 189 -10.99 -13.76 5.35
N LEU A 190 -10.16 -12.93 4.70
CA LEU A 190 -9.29 -13.38 3.61
C LEU A 190 -7.89 -13.61 4.15
N LEU A 191 -7.33 -14.80 3.87
CA LEU A 191 -5.92 -15.09 4.08
C LEU A 191 -5.19 -15.00 2.74
N ASN A 192 -4.02 -14.37 2.76
CA ASN A 192 -3.15 -14.24 1.60
C ASN A 192 -1.70 -14.53 1.98
N ARG A 193 -1.02 -15.33 1.16
CA ARG A 193 0.44 -15.54 1.24
C ARG A 193 1.12 -14.94 0.01
N ALA A 194 2.17 -14.15 0.26
CA ALA A 194 3.01 -13.63 -0.81
C ALA A 194 4.15 -14.64 -1.12
N PRO A 195 4.54 -14.82 -2.39
CA PRO A 195 3.96 -14.22 -3.60
C PRO A 195 2.65 -14.89 -4.03
N THR A 196 1.67 -14.10 -4.46
CA THR A 196 0.39 -14.61 -4.97
C THR A 196 0.53 -14.99 -6.46
N LEU A 197 0.74 -16.27 -6.75
CA LEU A 197 0.97 -16.77 -8.13
C LEU A 197 -0.34 -17.03 -8.90
N HIS A 198 -1.41 -17.37 -8.19
CA HIS A 198 -2.71 -17.66 -8.76
C HIS A 198 -3.81 -17.36 -7.74
N ARG A 199 -5.08 -17.39 -8.19
CA ARG A 199 -6.23 -17.01 -7.35
C ARG A 199 -6.32 -17.75 -6.01
N LEU A 200 -5.87 -19.00 -5.93
CA LEU A 200 -5.90 -19.78 -4.68
C LEU A 200 -4.87 -19.31 -3.62
N GLY A 201 -3.97 -18.40 -3.99
CA GLY A 201 -3.10 -17.72 -3.02
C GLY A 201 -3.86 -16.69 -2.16
N ILE A 202 -5.15 -16.47 -2.42
CA ILE A 202 -6.08 -15.74 -1.55
C ILE A 202 -7.35 -16.58 -1.39
N GLN A 203 -7.69 -16.95 -0.16
CA GLN A 203 -8.94 -17.67 0.13
C GLN A 203 -9.64 -17.10 1.35
N ALA A 204 -10.96 -17.29 1.40
CA ALA A 204 -11.78 -16.89 2.53
C ALA A 204 -11.97 -18.03 3.53
N PHE A 205 -11.97 -17.68 4.81
CA PHE A 205 -12.17 -18.60 5.92
C PHE A 205 -13.11 -17.98 6.97
N GLN A 206 -13.87 -18.82 7.65
CA GLN A 206 -14.57 -18.44 8.87
C GLN A 206 -13.55 -18.40 10.02
N PRO A 207 -13.26 -17.24 10.62
CA PRO A 207 -12.28 -17.17 11.68
C PRO A 207 -12.85 -17.74 12.98
N ILE A 208 -11.99 -18.42 13.73
CA ILE A 208 -12.24 -18.82 15.12
C ILE A 208 -11.19 -18.18 16.03
N LEU A 209 -11.58 -17.79 17.25
CA LEU A 209 -10.62 -17.23 18.20
C LEU A 209 -9.73 -18.31 18.80
N ILE A 210 -8.42 -18.11 18.74
CA ILE A 210 -7.41 -18.98 19.35
C ILE A 210 -6.54 -18.22 20.34
N SER A 211 -5.91 -18.96 21.27
CA SER A 211 -4.83 -18.44 22.10
C SER A 211 -3.53 -18.37 21.31
N GLY A 212 -2.58 -17.56 21.79
CA GLY A 212 -1.29 -17.35 21.11
C GLY A 212 -1.32 -16.20 20.11
N ARG A 213 -0.28 -16.12 19.27
CA ARG A 213 -0.06 -15.04 18.30
C ARG A 213 0.05 -15.51 16.85
N ALA A 214 0.07 -16.81 16.59
CA ALA A 214 0.18 -17.37 15.25
C ALA A 214 -1.20 -17.68 14.66
N ILE A 215 -1.35 -17.55 13.34
CA ILE A 215 -2.57 -17.91 12.63
C ILE A 215 -2.58 -19.42 12.44
N HIS A 216 -3.67 -20.10 12.78
CA HIS A 216 -3.79 -21.53 12.51
C HIS A 216 -4.40 -21.73 11.12
N LEU A 217 -3.65 -22.40 10.25
CA LEU A 217 -4.05 -22.71 8.88
C LEU A 217 -4.35 -24.21 8.72
N HIS A 218 -5.37 -24.54 7.94
CA HIS A 218 -5.70 -25.92 7.63
C HIS A 218 -4.63 -26.56 6.72
N PRO A 219 -4.10 -27.76 7.00
CA PRO A 219 -3.01 -28.34 6.21
C PRO A 219 -3.36 -28.57 4.72
N LEU A 220 -4.59 -29.00 4.41
CA LEU A 220 -5.03 -29.22 3.02
C LEU A 220 -5.11 -27.96 2.13
N VAL A 221 -5.02 -26.75 2.69
CA VAL A 221 -4.97 -25.53 1.85
C VAL A 221 -3.53 -25.09 1.54
N CYS A 222 -2.52 -25.68 2.21
CA CYS A 222 -1.12 -25.31 2.03
C CYS A 222 -0.66 -25.44 0.57
N GLY A 223 -1.11 -26.46 -0.17
CA GLY A 223 -0.82 -26.61 -1.59
C GLY A 223 -1.32 -25.42 -2.44
N GLY A 224 -2.47 -24.85 -2.11
CA GLY A 224 -3.01 -23.66 -2.78
C GLY A 224 -2.31 -22.35 -2.43
N PHE A 225 -1.66 -22.28 -1.27
CA PHE A 225 -0.86 -21.12 -0.87
C PHE A 225 0.64 -21.29 -1.17
N ASN A 226 1.05 -22.49 -1.60
CA ASN A 226 2.44 -22.95 -1.62
C ASN A 226 3.14 -22.71 -0.26
N ALA A 227 2.41 -22.89 0.83
CA ALA A 227 2.83 -22.52 2.18
C ALA A 227 3.47 -23.70 2.92
N ASP A 228 4.49 -23.42 3.70
CA ASP A 228 5.08 -24.33 4.68
C ASP A 228 4.97 -23.72 6.10
N PHE A 229 5.55 -24.39 7.10
CA PHE A 229 5.45 -23.98 8.51
C PHE A 229 6.83 -23.72 9.13
N ASP A 230 7.78 -23.20 8.36
CA ASP A 230 9.17 -22.93 8.80
C ASP A 230 9.41 -21.47 9.24
N GLY A 231 8.36 -20.64 9.22
CA GLY A 231 8.44 -19.20 9.48
C GLY A 231 7.58 -18.36 8.55
N ASP A 232 6.94 -18.99 7.57
CA ASP A 232 5.96 -18.39 6.67
C ASP A 232 4.92 -17.50 7.38
N GLN A 233 4.57 -16.40 6.72
CA GLN A 233 3.63 -15.41 7.21
C GLN A 233 2.48 -15.20 6.24
N MET A 234 1.28 -14.99 6.78
CA MET A 234 0.09 -14.66 6.01
C MET A 234 -0.49 -13.31 6.41
N ALA A 235 -0.94 -12.57 5.41
CA ALA A 235 -1.77 -11.39 5.60
C ALA A 235 -3.23 -11.80 5.79
N VAL A 236 -3.93 -11.07 6.66
CA VAL A 236 -5.36 -11.17 6.92
C VAL A 236 -6.01 -9.89 6.43
N HIS A 237 -7.15 -9.99 5.76
CA HIS A 237 -8.00 -8.85 5.39
C HIS A 237 -9.45 -9.11 5.80
N VAL A 238 -10.13 -8.07 6.31
CA VAL A 238 -11.55 -8.15 6.70
C VAL A 238 -12.43 -7.50 5.62
N PRO A 239 -13.28 -8.26 4.90
CA PRO A 239 -14.29 -7.72 4.01
C PRO A 239 -15.31 -6.89 4.81
N LEU A 240 -15.53 -5.63 4.45
CA LEU A 240 -16.40 -4.73 5.22
C LEU A 240 -17.84 -4.69 4.71
N SER A 241 -18.03 -4.46 3.41
CA SER A 241 -19.37 -4.36 2.81
C SER A 241 -20.07 -5.71 2.77
N LEU A 242 -21.40 -5.70 2.67
CA LEU A 242 -22.18 -6.93 2.58
C LEU A 242 -21.87 -7.70 1.29
N GLU A 243 -21.62 -6.98 0.20
CA GLU A 243 -21.23 -7.53 -1.10
C GLU A 243 -19.87 -8.22 -1.00
N ALA A 244 -18.88 -7.58 -0.38
CA ALA A 244 -17.56 -8.17 -0.20
C ALA A 244 -17.59 -9.41 0.71
N GLN A 245 -18.41 -9.39 1.76
CA GLN A 245 -18.65 -10.56 2.60
C GLN A 245 -19.37 -11.68 1.83
N ALA A 246 -20.31 -11.34 0.97
CA ALA A 246 -21.02 -12.30 0.11
C ALA A 246 -20.07 -12.93 -0.92
N GLU A 247 -19.23 -12.14 -1.59
CA GLU A 247 -18.20 -12.64 -2.51
C GLU A 247 -17.21 -13.58 -1.80
N ALA A 248 -16.75 -13.20 -0.60
CA ALA A 248 -15.90 -14.06 0.21
C ALA A 248 -16.56 -15.41 0.52
N ARG A 249 -17.86 -15.40 0.91
CA ARG A 249 -18.62 -16.62 1.20
C ARG A 249 -18.95 -17.46 -0.02
N LEU A 250 -19.31 -16.79 -1.12
CA LEU A 250 -19.86 -17.45 -2.30
C LEU A 250 -18.77 -17.95 -3.24
N LEU A 251 -17.71 -17.18 -3.41
CA LEU A 251 -16.68 -17.40 -4.43
C LEU A 251 -15.34 -17.83 -3.85
N MET A 252 -14.92 -17.23 -2.73
CA MET A 252 -13.54 -17.38 -2.25
C MET A 252 -13.36 -18.39 -1.11
N LEU A 253 -14.45 -18.92 -0.55
CA LEU A 253 -14.37 -19.79 0.61
C LEU A 253 -13.58 -21.07 0.28
N SER A 254 -12.67 -21.47 1.16
CA SER A 254 -11.69 -22.53 0.88
C SER A 254 -12.32 -23.85 0.42
N HIS A 255 -13.43 -24.28 1.04
CA HIS A 255 -14.10 -25.54 0.68
C HIS A 255 -14.76 -25.53 -0.71
N LYS A 256 -14.89 -24.36 -1.35
CA LYS A 256 -15.40 -24.23 -2.72
C LYS A 256 -14.31 -24.28 -3.78
N ASN A 257 -13.06 -24.15 -3.36
CA ASN A 257 -11.90 -23.96 -4.23
C ASN A 257 -10.93 -25.13 -4.10
N LEU A 258 -11.46 -26.35 -4.29
CA LEU A 258 -10.71 -27.62 -4.11
C LEU A 258 -9.93 -28.07 -5.35
N LEU A 259 -10.21 -27.46 -6.50
CA LEU A 259 -9.60 -27.82 -7.78
C LEU A 259 -8.66 -26.71 -8.27
N SER A 260 -7.56 -27.12 -8.89
CA SER A 260 -6.68 -26.21 -9.61
C SER A 260 -7.44 -25.56 -10.78
N PRO A 261 -7.44 -24.21 -10.89
CA PRO A 261 -8.05 -23.55 -12.04
C PRO A 261 -7.35 -23.84 -13.37
N ALA A 262 -6.10 -24.31 -13.35
CA ALA A 262 -5.31 -24.55 -14.54
C ALA A 262 -5.54 -25.96 -15.12
N THR A 263 -5.61 -26.98 -14.26
CA THR A 263 -5.68 -28.40 -14.68
C THR A 263 -7.02 -29.06 -14.37
N GLY A 264 -7.82 -28.49 -13.46
CA GLY A 264 -9.04 -29.12 -12.94
C GLY A 264 -8.77 -30.25 -11.94
N GLU A 265 -7.51 -30.56 -11.65
CA GLU A 265 -7.13 -31.59 -10.68
C GLU A 265 -7.29 -31.10 -9.23
N PRO A 266 -7.54 -32.00 -8.27
CA PRO A 266 -7.62 -31.63 -6.85
C PRO A 266 -6.30 -31.02 -6.36
N ILE A 267 -6.39 -29.85 -5.72
CA ILE A 267 -5.24 -29.17 -5.10
C ILE A 267 -5.17 -29.42 -3.59
N SER A 268 -6.31 -29.67 -2.96
CA SER A 268 -6.43 -29.97 -1.52
C SER A 268 -6.31 -31.47 -1.26
N VAL A 269 -5.20 -32.05 -1.70
CA VAL A 269 -4.88 -33.47 -1.52
C VAL A 269 -4.13 -33.64 -0.19
N PRO A 270 -4.34 -34.72 0.57
CA PRO A 270 -3.53 -35.02 1.75
C PRO A 270 -2.04 -35.08 1.42
N THR A 271 -1.24 -34.31 2.17
CA THR A 271 0.22 -34.25 2.07
C THR A 271 0.86 -34.43 3.44
N GLN A 272 2.20 -34.58 3.46
CA GLN A 272 3.00 -34.63 4.68
C GLN A 272 3.11 -33.25 5.34
#